data_AF-G5A5K5-F1
#
_entry.id   AF-G5A5K5-F1
#
_cell.length_a   1.000
_cell.length_b   1.000
_cell.length_c   1.000
_cell.angle_alpha   90.00
_cell.angle_beta   90.00
_cell.angle_gamma   90.00
#
_symmetry.space_group_name_H-M   'P 1'
#
loop_
_entity.id
_entity.type
_entity.pdbx_description
1 polymer ?
#
loop_
_entity_poly.entity_id
_entity_poly.type
_entity_poly.pdbx_seq_one_letter_code
_entity_poly.pdbx_strand_id
1 'polypeptide(L)'
;MEFLASKILPFEMHATATQFWRSMAQPHLKLRDGHYSLVDGTEDTLSAKMAFTVRHKKHQVIKDAWFVVKRFIEEDRCVFVWACETKVEGTLSAAQSMRHRDSGWTLSCVQVRTELPEVMPNSQEEVAILTDIVTSSFLENLDGIHQSVEDALLEEAMRLN
;
A
#
# COMPACT_ATOMS: atom_id res chain seq x y z
N MET A 1 10.65 -4.68 -11.18
CA MET A 1 9.48 -4.22 -11.95
C MET A 1 9.14 -2.85 -11.40
N GLU A 2 8.94 -1.84 -12.24
CA GLU A 2 8.61 -0.47 -11.79
C GLU A 2 7.17 -0.16 -12.19
N PHE A 3 6.43 0.52 -11.32
CA PHE A 3 5.05 0.92 -11.59
C PHE A 3 4.95 2.44 -11.61
N LEU A 4 3.97 2.96 -12.32
CA LEU A 4 3.66 4.38 -12.25
C LEU A 4 2.14 4.50 -12.24
N ALA A 5 1.61 5.04 -11.14
CA ALA A 5 0.19 5.31 -10.99
C ALA A 5 0.04 6.78 -10.60
N SER A 6 -0.65 7.54 -11.45
CA SER A 6 -0.93 8.97 -11.23
C SER A 6 -2.44 9.18 -11.22
N LYS A 7 -2.94 9.89 -10.22
CA LYS A 7 -4.34 10.29 -10.10
C LYS A 7 -4.40 11.81 -9.93
N ILE A 8 -5.21 12.47 -10.75
CA ILE A 8 -5.48 13.90 -10.63
C ILE A 8 -6.76 14.06 -9.84
N LEU A 9 -6.70 14.84 -8.77
CA LEU A 9 -7.83 15.13 -7.90
C LEU A 9 -8.20 16.63 -8.03
N PRO A 10 -9.49 17.00 -8.09
CA PRO A 10 -9.91 18.39 -8.23
C PRO A 10 -9.89 19.15 -6.89
N PHE A 11 -8.82 18.97 -6.11
CA PHE A 11 -8.64 19.57 -4.79
C PHE A 11 -7.24 20.18 -4.67
N GLU A 12 -7.08 21.15 -3.76
CA GLU A 12 -5.78 21.75 -3.46
C GLU A 12 -4.76 20.69 -3.00
N MET A 13 -3.50 20.87 -3.40
CA MET A 13 -2.44 19.90 -3.14
C MET A 13 -2.21 19.68 -1.64
N HIS A 14 -2.11 20.77 -0.88
CA HIS A 14 -1.92 20.71 0.58
C HIS A 14 -3.12 20.09 1.31
N ALA A 15 -4.33 20.34 0.82
CA ALA A 15 -5.54 19.71 1.36
C ALA A 15 -5.52 18.19 1.11
N THR A 16 -5.20 17.79 -0.13
CA THR A 16 -5.06 16.38 -0.52
C THR A 16 -3.99 15.66 0.30
N ALA A 17 -2.79 16.25 0.42
CA ALA A 17 -1.68 15.70 1.18
C ALA A 17 -1.99 15.60 2.68
N THR A 18 -2.66 16.60 3.24
CA THR A 18 -3.12 16.58 4.63
C THR A 18 -4.11 15.45 4.86
N GLN A 19 -5.08 15.30 3.96
CA GLN A 19 -6.08 14.24 4.09
C GLN A 19 -5.49 12.84 3.89
N PHE A 20 -4.56 12.69 2.96
CA PHE A 20 -3.80 11.45 2.77
C PHE A 20 -3.04 11.07 4.06
N TRP A 21 -2.33 12.03 4.67
CA TRP A 21 -1.64 11.80 5.94
C TRP A 21 -2.60 11.42 7.06
N ARG A 22 -3.73 12.13 7.19
CA ARG A 22 -4.76 11.84 8.20
C ARG A 22 -5.31 10.42 8.04
N SER A 23 -5.56 9.97 6.82
CA SER A 23 -6.04 8.60 6.54
C SER A 23 -5.04 7.53 7.00
N MET A 24 -3.74 7.73 6.76
CA MET A 24 -2.71 6.82 7.26
C MET A 24 -2.49 6.95 8.78
N ALA A 25 -2.62 8.14 9.34
CA ALA A 25 -2.44 8.35 10.78
C ALA A 25 -3.62 7.81 11.62
N GLN A 26 -4.67 7.25 11.01
CA GLN A 26 -5.77 6.65 11.76
C GLN A 26 -5.29 5.40 12.52
N PRO A 27 -5.65 5.22 13.80
CA PRO A 27 -5.22 4.07 14.58
C PRO A 27 -5.61 2.74 13.94
N HIS A 28 -6.81 2.67 13.37
CA HIS A 28 -7.36 1.49 12.75
C HIS A 28 -8.24 1.87 11.56
N LEU A 29 -8.03 1.22 10.43
CA LEU A 29 -8.90 1.32 9.25
C LEU A 29 -9.30 -0.08 8.81
N LYS A 30 -10.60 -0.32 8.67
CA LYS A 30 -11.11 -1.58 8.13
C LYS A 30 -10.96 -1.55 6.62
N LEU A 31 -10.20 -2.50 6.08
CA LEU A 31 -10.10 -2.72 4.65
C LEU A 31 -11.11 -3.80 4.24
N ARG A 32 -11.45 -3.86 2.95
CA ARG A 32 -12.45 -4.79 2.42
C ARG A 32 -12.18 -6.25 2.83
N ASP A 33 -10.93 -6.68 2.71
CA ASP A 33 -10.48 -8.05 3.01
C ASP A 33 -9.35 -8.07 4.05
N GLY A 34 -9.31 -7.08 4.94
CA GLY A 34 -8.22 -6.92 5.90
C GLY A 34 -8.40 -5.79 6.91
N HIS A 35 -7.32 -5.47 7.61
CA HIS A 35 -7.24 -4.34 8.51
C HIS A 35 -5.91 -3.63 8.38
N TYR A 36 -5.94 -2.33 8.62
CA TYR A 36 -4.81 -1.44 8.80
C TYR A 36 -4.75 -1.07 10.28
N SER A 37 -3.54 -1.05 10.83
CA SER A 37 -3.27 -0.59 12.19
C SER A 37 -2.04 0.30 12.20
N LEU A 38 -2.15 1.50 12.77
CA LEU A 38 -1.00 2.34 13.09
C LEU A 38 -0.20 1.67 14.21
N VAL A 39 1.11 1.55 14.04
CA VAL A 39 2.03 1.00 15.04
C VAL A 39 2.67 2.13 15.85
N ASP A 40 3.17 3.16 15.17
CA ASP A 40 3.76 4.34 15.78
C ASP A 40 3.63 5.54 14.83
N GLY A 41 3.62 6.77 15.35
CA GLY A 41 3.43 7.97 14.55
C GLY A 41 3.92 9.24 15.23
N THR A 42 4.71 10.01 14.49
CA THR A 42 5.06 11.40 14.78
C THR A 42 4.31 12.33 13.82
N GLU A 43 4.63 13.63 13.87
CA GLU A 43 4.09 14.60 12.92
C GLU A 43 4.51 14.29 11.47
N ASP A 44 5.72 13.82 11.22
CA ASP A 44 6.28 13.67 9.88
C ASP A 44 6.55 12.22 9.47
N THR A 45 6.48 11.28 10.41
CA THR A 45 6.84 9.87 10.20
C THR A 45 5.80 8.96 10.82
N LEU A 46 5.41 7.88 10.16
CA LEU A 46 4.54 6.86 10.72
C LEU A 46 5.02 5.46 10.36
N SER A 47 4.62 4.49 11.17
CA SER A 47 4.75 3.07 10.88
C SER A 47 3.42 2.38 11.08
N ALA A 48 3.10 1.43 10.21
CA ALA A 48 1.81 0.75 10.23
C ALA A 48 1.93 -0.69 9.76
N LYS A 49 0.92 -1.47 10.12
CA LYS A 49 0.72 -2.84 9.67
C LYS A 49 -0.58 -2.94 8.89
N MET A 50 -0.55 -3.61 7.75
CA MET A 50 -1.72 -4.08 7.04
C MET A 50 -1.74 -5.61 7.04
N ALA A 51 -2.89 -6.20 7.31
CA ALA A 51 -3.08 -7.64 7.20
C ALA A 51 -4.34 -7.92 6.39
N PHE A 52 -4.21 -8.66 5.29
CA PHE A 52 -5.32 -8.94 4.39
C PHE A 52 -5.22 -10.32 3.76
N THR A 53 -6.37 -10.85 3.36
CA THR A 53 -6.49 -12.15 2.71
C THR A 53 -6.79 -11.97 1.23
N VAL A 54 -5.85 -12.36 0.37
CA VAL A 54 -6.04 -12.31 -1.09
C VAL A 54 -6.57 -13.67 -1.55
N ARG A 55 -7.62 -13.65 -2.39
CA ARG A 55 -8.09 -14.85 -3.09
C ARG A 55 -7.73 -14.72 -4.56
N HIS A 56 -6.87 -15.60 -5.04
CA HIS A 56 -6.52 -15.67 -6.45
C HIS A 56 -6.85 -17.05 -7.02
N LYS A 57 -7.88 -17.11 -7.87
CA LYS A 57 -8.44 -18.35 -8.43
C LYS A 57 -8.78 -19.38 -7.34
N LYS A 58 -8.08 -20.52 -7.30
CA LYS A 58 -8.26 -21.59 -6.31
C LYS A 58 -7.39 -21.43 -5.06
N HIS A 59 -6.58 -20.37 -4.99
CA HIS A 59 -5.61 -20.15 -3.92
C HIS A 59 -6.05 -19.02 -3.00
N GLN A 60 -5.85 -19.23 -1.70
CA GLN A 60 -6.02 -18.23 -0.67
C GLN A 60 -4.65 -17.96 -0.04
N VAL A 61 -4.33 -16.68 0.10
CA VAL A 61 -3.07 -16.20 0.68
C VAL A 61 -3.35 -15.19 1.76
N ILE A 62 -2.61 -15.34 2.86
CA ILE A 62 -2.57 -14.36 3.94
C ILE A 62 -1.36 -13.47 3.67
N LYS A 63 -1.59 -12.16 3.72
CA LYS A 63 -0.55 -11.16 3.56
C LYS A 63 -0.50 -10.28 4.79
N ASP A 64 0.69 -10.19 5.38
CA ASP A 64 1.04 -9.17 6.36
C ASP A 64 2.03 -8.21 5.73
N ALA A 65 1.77 -6.92 5.80
CA ALA A 65 2.65 -5.87 5.31
C ALA A 65 2.95 -4.88 6.44
N TRP A 66 4.21 -4.53 6.62
CA TRP A 66 4.68 -3.49 7.55
C TRP A 66 5.31 -2.39 6.74
N PHE A 67 4.92 -1.14 6.96
CA PHE A 67 5.51 -0.03 6.26
C PHE A 67 5.80 1.13 7.18
N VAL A 68 6.81 1.90 6.77
CA VAL A 68 7.19 3.18 7.36
C VAL A 68 7.00 4.22 6.28
N VAL A 69 6.38 5.35 6.63
CA VAL A 69 6.15 6.48 5.73
C VAL A 69 6.72 7.73 6.38
N LYS A 70 7.41 8.56 5.60
CA LYS A 70 7.86 9.88 5.98
C LYS A 70 7.33 10.92 5.00
N ARG A 71 6.77 12.01 5.51
CA ARG A 71 6.30 13.14 4.69
C ARG A 71 7.28 14.31 4.70
N PHE A 72 7.38 14.98 3.56
CA PHE A 72 8.09 16.23 3.36
C PHE A 72 7.12 17.24 2.74
N ILE A 73 6.87 18.34 3.43
CA ILE A 73 5.91 19.36 3.01
C ILE A 73 6.68 20.67 2.79
N GLU A 74 6.59 21.18 1.57
CA GLU A 74 7.16 22.45 1.12
C GLU A 74 6.06 23.30 0.48
N GLU A 75 6.36 24.56 0.17
CA GLU A 75 5.35 25.50 -0.37
C GLU A 75 4.67 24.96 -1.64
N ASP A 76 5.47 24.43 -2.58
CA ASP A 76 5.06 23.99 -3.91
C ASP A 76 5.03 22.46 -4.09
N ARG A 77 5.30 21.68 -3.03
CA ARG A 77 5.29 20.20 -3.12
C ARG A 77 5.06 19.50 -1.80
N CYS A 78 4.42 18.33 -1.88
CA CYS A 78 4.28 17.37 -0.79
C CYS A 78 4.79 15.99 -1.26
N VAL A 79 5.72 15.38 -0.52
CA VAL A 79 6.32 14.09 -0.85
C VAL A 79 6.11 13.11 0.30
N PHE A 80 5.63 11.90 0.02
CA PHE A 80 5.59 10.80 0.98
C PHE A 80 6.57 9.71 0.56
N VAL A 81 7.67 9.56 1.29
CA VAL A 81 8.62 8.45 1.07
C VAL A 81 8.21 7.29 1.94
N TRP A 82 8.22 6.08 1.41
CA TRP A 82 7.82 4.89 2.16
C TRP A 82 8.66 3.66 1.84
N ALA A 83 8.74 2.77 2.81
CA ALA A 83 9.30 1.44 2.66
C ALA A 83 8.33 0.44 3.27
N CYS A 84 8.15 -0.70 2.63
CA CYS A 84 7.22 -1.75 3.01
C CYS A 84 7.92 -3.11 2.99
N GLU A 85 7.71 -3.93 4.01
CA GLU A 85 8.04 -5.34 4.00
C GLU A 85 6.74 -6.13 4.05
N THR A 86 6.53 -6.98 3.05
CA THR A 86 5.36 -7.86 2.94
C THR A 86 5.78 -9.30 3.11
N LYS A 87 5.10 -10.00 4.01
CA LYS A 87 5.15 -11.44 4.16
C LYS A 87 3.86 -12.03 3.60
N VAL A 88 4.01 -13.00 2.71
CA VAL A 88 2.92 -13.74 2.09
C VAL A 88 3.00 -15.19 2.56
N GLU A 89 1.92 -15.74 3.09
CA GLU A 89 1.81 -17.14 3.50
C GLU A 89 0.62 -17.79 2.80
N GLY A 90 0.84 -18.99 2.24
CA GLY A 90 -0.25 -19.72 1.57
C GLY A 90 0.21 -20.98 0.85
N THR A 91 -0.76 -21.68 0.27
CA THR A 91 -0.56 -23.00 -0.37
C THR A 91 -0.10 -22.92 -1.83
N LEU A 92 0.37 -21.76 -2.27
CA LEU A 92 0.72 -21.50 -3.68
C LEU A 92 2.01 -22.14 -4.16
N SER A 93 2.88 -22.49 -3.23
CA SER A 93 4.31 -22.69 -3.51
C SER A 93 4.89 -23.70 -2.53
N ALA A 94 5.89 -24.47 -2.96
CA ALA A 94 6.67 -25.33 -2.06
C ALA A 94 7.39 -24.52 -0.97
N ALA A 95 7.63 -23.23 -1.22
CA ALA A 95 8.23 -22.31 -0.26
C ALA A 95 7.29 -21.97 0.92
N GLN A 96 5.99 -22.24 0.80
CA GLN A 96 4.90 -21.98 1.79
C GLN A 96 4.76 -20.52 2.27
N SER A 97 5.80 -19.70 2.06
CA SER A 97 5.92 -18.32 2.47
C SER A 97 6.87 -17.57 1.51
N MET A 98 6.64 -16.27 1.36
CA MET A 98 7.47 -15.36 0.58
C MET A 98 7.62 -14.05 1.35
N ARG A 99 8.80 -13.45 1.32
CA ARG A 99 9.05 -12.09 1.80
C ARG A 99 9.36 -11.19 0.63
N HIS A 100 8.88 -9.96 0.71
CA HIS A 100 8.99 -8.97 -0.34
C HIS A 100 9.23 -7.61 0.30
N ARG A 101 10.20 -6.83 -0.20
CA ARG A 101 10.53 -5.51 0.33
C ARG A 101 10.38 -4.44 -0.73
N ASP A 102 9.39 -3.57 -0.57
CA ASP A 102 9.17 -2.43 -1.43
C ASP A 102 9.65 -1.13 -0.83
N SER A 103 9.99 -0.19 -1.70
CA SER A 103 10.26 1.19 -1.29
C SER A 103 9.95 2.11 -2.45
N GLY A 104 9.33 3.23 -2.14
CA GLY A 104 8.89 4.20 -3.13
C GLY A 104 8.74 5.59 -2.52
N TRP A 105 8.36 6.52 -3.36
CA TRP A 105 7.96 7.85 -2.94
C TRP A 105 6.72 8.24 -3.73
N THR A 106 5.73 8.81 -3.05
CA THR A 106 4.50 9.34 -3.63
C THR A 106 4.61 10.86 -3.62
N LEU A 107 5.00 11.44 -4.76
CA LEU A 107 4.58 12.80 -5.18
C LEU A 107 3.29 12.67 -6.01
N SER A 108 3.29 11.62 -6.85
CA SER A 108 2.20 11.01 -7.63
C SER A 108 2.73 9.78 -8.39
N CYS A 109 3.74 9.07 -7.84
CA CYS A 109 4.44 7.94 -8.47
C CYS A 109 4.71 6.84 -7.42
N VAL A 110 5.07 5.61 -7.82
CA VAL A 110 5.46 4.54 -6.90
C VAL A 110 6.55 3.65 -7.51
N GLN A 111 7.71 3.50 -6.86
CA GLN A 111 8.66 2.45 -7.21
C GLN A 111 8.39 1.18 -6.36
N VAL A 112 8.47 -0.01 -6.97
CA VAL A 112 8.31 -1.31 -6.29
C VAL A 112 9.58 -2.11 -6.59
N ARG A 113 10.15 -2.83 -5.62
CA ARG A 113 11.33 -3.69 -5.85
C ARG A 113 11.06 -5.05 -5.27
N THR A 114 10.94 -6.06 -6.12
CA THR A 114 10.72 -7.43 -5.62
C THR A 114 12.03 -8.15 -5.39
N GLU A 115 12.37 -8.35 -4.11
CA GLU A 115 13.40 -9.31 -3.70
C GLU A 115 12.79 -10.72 -3.75
N LEU A 116 13.48 -11.65 -4.42
CA LEU A 116 13.03 -13.04 -4.57
C LEU A 116 13.23 -13.83 -3.25
N PRO A 117 12.39 -14.83 -2.95
CA PRO A 117 12.56 -15.68 -1.78
C PRO A 117 13.89 -16.45 -1.82
N GLU A 118 14.44 -16.78 -0.63
CA GLU A 118 15.67 -17.57 -0.46
C GLU A 118 15.57 -18.98 -1.09
N VAL A 119 14.35 -19.46 -1.33
CA VAL A 119 14.06 -20.72 -2.02
C VAL A 119 13.52 -20.41 -3.41
N MET A 120 14.21 -20.91 -4.44
CA MET A 120 13.80 -20.74 -5.83
C MET A 120 12.46 -21.47 -6.10
N PRO A 121 11.47 -20.82 -6.73
CA PRO A 121 10.24 -21.48 -7.14
C PRO A 121 10.52 -22.63 -8.12
N ASN A 122 9.74 -23.70 -8.03
CA ASN A 122 9.97 -24.95 -8.74
C ASN A 122 9.51 -24.91 -10.21
N SER A 123 8.73 -23.89 -10.59
CA SER A 123 8.20 -23.75 -11.95
C SER A 123 7.98 -22.29 -12.37
N GLN A 124 7.94 -22.03 -13.68
CA GLN A 124 7.57 -20.72 -14.22
C GLN A 124 6.12 -20.34 -13.91
N GLU A 125 5.22 -21.31 -13.76
CA GLU A 125 3.83 -21.07 -13.39
C GLU A 125 3.73 -20.52 -11.95
N GLU A 126 4.52 -21.05 -11.03
CA GLU A 126 4.61 -20.58 -9.65
C GLU A 126 5.15 -19.14 -9.57
N VAL A 127 6.18 -18.83 -10.36
CA VAL A 127 6.71 -17.45 -10.49
C VAL A 127 5.62 -16.51 -11.00
N ALA A 128 4.88 -16.91 -12.05
CA ALA A 128 3.83 -16.09 -12.64
C ALA A 128 2.71 -15.78 -11.63
N ILE A 129 2.26 -16.79 -10.87
CA ILE A 129 1.18 -16.58 -9.90
C ILE A 129 1.66 -15.72 -8.71
N LEU A 130 2.87 -15.91 -8.21
CA LEU A 130 3.42 -15.08 -7.13
C LEU A 130 3.57 -13.63 -7.58
N THR A 131 4.06 -13.41 -8.80
CA THR A 131 4.16 -12.08 -9.41
C THR A 131 2.78 -11.44 -9.50
N ASP A 132 1.79 -12.16 -10.01
CA ASP A 132 0.43 -11.67 -10.18
C ASP A 132 -0.22 -11.29 -8.84
N ILE A 133 -0.04 -12.12 -7.82
CA ILE A 133 -0.54 -11.87 -6.46
C ILE A 133 0.10 -10.64 -5.82
N VAL A 134 1.41 -10.46 -5.97
CA VAL A 134 2.12 -9.27 -5.47
C VAL A 134 1.60 -8.02 -6.18
N THR A 135 1.58 -8.07 -7.52
CA THR A 135 1.24 -6.92 -8.37
C THR A 135 -0.22 -6.48 -8.19
N SER A 136 -1.16 -7.42 -8.27
CA SER A 136 -2.59 -7.14 -8.18
C SER A 136 -2.94 -6.55 -6.82
N SER A 137 -2.43 -7.15 -5.75
CA SER A 137 -2.71 -6.67 -4.39
C SER A 137 -2.13 -5.28 -4.11
N PHE A 138 -0.98 -4.96 -4.72
CA PHE A 138 -0.37 -3.66 -4.55
C PHE A 138 -1.25 -2.57 -5.19
N LEU A 139 -1.71 -2.81 -6.42
CA LEU A 139 -2.58 -1.89 -7.14
C LEU A 139 -3.96 -1.73 -6.45
N GLU A 140 -4.57 -2.84 -6.01
CA GLU A 140 -5.84 -2.81 -5.28
C GLU A 140 -5.74 -2.03 -3.96
N ASN A 141 -4.65 -2.19 -3.23
CA ASN A 141 -4.43 -1.45 -1.98
C ASN A 141 -4.22 0.05 -2.23
N LEU A 142 -3.47 0.40 -3.28
CA LEU A 142 -3.24 1.79 -3.67
C LEU A 142 -4.56 2.48 -4.06
N ASP A 143 -5.40 1.79 -4.84
CA ASP A 143 -6.73 2.28 -5.22
C ASP A 143 -7.65 2.44 -4.01
N GLY A 144 -7.64 1.50 -3.07
CA GLY A 144 -8.42 1.60 -1.83
C GLY A 144 -8.05 2.82 -0.98
N ILE A 145 -6.74 3.11 -0.84
CA ILE A 145 -6.26 4.30 -0.14
C ILE A 145 -6.66 5.57 -0.89
N HIS A 146 -6.49 5.61 -2.22
CA HIS A 146 -6.91 6.75 -3.04
C HIS A 146 -8.40 7.03 -2.95
N GLN A 147 -9.24 6.00 -2.96
CA GLN A 147 -10.69 6.15 -2.82
C GLN A 147 -11.05 6.69 -1.44
N SER A 148 -10.44 6.16 -0.37
CA SER A 148 -10.70 6.65 0.99
C SER A 148 -10.33 8.12 1.18
N VAL A 149 -9.27 8.58 0.52
CA VAL A 149 -8.87 9.99 0.57
C VAL A 149 -9.84 10.87 -0.22
N GLU A 150 -10.26 10.42 -1.40
CA GLU A 150 -11.24 11.15 -2.22
C GLU A 150 -12.59 11.26 -1.52
N ASP A 151 -13.10 10.18 -0.95
CA ASP A 151 -14.37 10.17 -0.20
C ASP A 151 -14.32 11.17 0.96
N ALA A 152 -13.22 11.20 1.71
CA ALA A 152 -13.06 12.12 2.83
C ALA A 152 -12.93 13.59 2.39
N LEU A 153 -12.26 13.86 1.26
CA LEU A 153 -12.19 15.21 0.68
C LEU A 153 -13.57 15.67 0.19
N LEU A 154 -14.34 14.78 -0.42
CA LEU A 154 -15.72 15.07 -0.85
C LEU A 154 -16.63 15.35 0.35
N GLU A 155 -16.57 14.54 1.41
CA GLU A 155 -17.34 14.76 2.63
C GLU A 155 -17.00 16.11 3.30
N GLU A 156 -15.72 16.49 3.34
CA GLU A 156 -15.29 17.78 3.89
C GLU A 156 -15.78 18.95 3.04
N ALA A 157 -15.66 18.85 1.71
CA ALA A 157 -16.17 19.87 0.78
C ALA A 157 -17.70 20.02 0.86
N MET A 158 -18.43 18.92 1.03
CA MET A 158 -19.88 18.94 1.21
C MET A 158 -20.32 19.58 2.53
N ARG A 159 -19.49 19.50 3.59
CA ARG A 159 -19.77 20.14 4.90
C ARG A 159 -19.53 21.64 4.91
N LEU A 160 -18.71 22.15 4.00
CA LEU A 160 -18.34 23.57 3.91
C LEU A 160 -19.29 24.38 3.01
N ASN A 161 -20.22 23.70 2.31
CA ASN A 161 -21.33 24.29 1.55
C ASN A 161 -22.64 24.25 2.34
#